data_AF-A0A328B8B1-F1
#
_entry.id   AF-A0A328B8B1-F1
#
_cell.length_a   1.000
_cell.length_b   1.000
_cell.length_c   1.000
_cell.angle_alpha   90.00
_cell.angle_beta   90.00
_cell.angle_gamma   90.00
#
_symmetry.space_group_name_H-M   'P 1'
#
loop_
_entity.id
_entity.type
_entity.pdbx_description
1 polymer ?
#
loop_
_entity_poly.entity_id
_entity_poly.type
_entity_poly.pdbx_seq_one_letter_code
_entity_poly.pdbx_strand_id
1 'polypeptide(L)'
;MQRLIDAVEYGADFFVEEIHLRAIVFDNSDDVTLWATTVYDGDTYFFHLGLPFGQLDILLRHAGPRAGELQEEVADALAHAPRPCLLEYTNAEVEPIGLPGIALKLSFTYPADEDEFLSEDEEEDFSEERAAADNVFYLEGIYRRLDA
;
A
#
# COMPACT_ATOMS: atom_id res chain seq x y z
N MET A 1 0.82 4.53 -14.90
CA MET A 1 1.23 5.05 -13.57
C MET A 1 2.48 4.27 -13.17
N GLN A 2 3.53 4.95 -12.69
CA GLN A 2 4.81 4.31 -12.38
C GLN A 2 4.74 3.56 -11.04
N ARG A 3 5.53 2.49 -10.86
CA ARG A 3 5.58 1.72 -9.61
C ARG A 3 6.64 2.30 -8.69
N LEU A 4 6.34 2.38 -7.40
CA LEU A 4 7.29 2.96 -6.44
C LEU A 4 8.54 2.12 -6.30
N ILE A 5 8.44 0.78 -6.41
CA ILE A 5 9.61 -0.10 -6.30
C ILE A 5 10.70 0.21 -7.34
N ASP A 6 10.30 0.64 -8.54
CA ASP A 6 11.24 0.96 -9.63
C ASP A 6 12.06 2.23 -9.35
N ALA A 7 11.66 3.05 -8.37
CA ALA A 7 12.27 4.33 -8.04
C ALA A 7 13.08 4.30 -6.72
N VAL A 8 13.02 3.23 -5.95
CA VAL A 8 13.67 3.13 -4.63
C VAL A 8 14.93 2.28 -4.67
N GLU A 9 15.96 2.72 -3.95
CA GLU A 9 17.21 1.97 -3.81
C GLU A 9 17.07 0.84 -2.76
N TYR A 10 17.60 -0.34 -3.08
CA TYR A 10 17.55 -1.49 -2.18
C TYR A 10 18.33 -1.24 -0.88
N GLY A 11 17.74 -1.61 0.25
CA GLY A 11 18.38 -1.53 1.57
C GLY A 11 18.46 -0.13 2.18
N ALA A 12 17.88 0.88 1.53
CA ALA A 12 17.75 2.22 2.10
C ALA A 12 16.55 2.34 3.04
N ASP A 13 16.69 3.10 4.13
CA ASP A 13 15.54 3.54 4.93
C ASP A 13 14.66 4.46 4.06
N PHE A 14 13.44 4.02 3.76
CA PHE A 14 12.56 4.69 2.82
C PHE A 14 11.28 5.22 3.51
N PHE A 15 10.95 6.49 3.23
CA PHE A 15 9.79 7.17 3.79
C PHE A 15 8.93 7.79 2.68
N VAL A 16 7.61 7.72 2.87
CA VAL A 16 6.63 8.41 2.01
C VAL A 16 5.78 9.37 2.84
N GLU A 17 5.48 10.55 2.32
CA GLU A 17 4.76 11.61 3.05
C GLU A 17 3.42 12.00 2.40
N GLU A 18 3.32 11.97 1.07
CA GLU A 18 2.13 12.39 0.33
C GLU A 18 1.25 11.18 -0.02
N ILE A 19 0.77 10.45 0.99
CA ILE A 19 0.01 9.23 0.77
C ILE A 19 -1.43 9.55 0.36
N HIS A 20 -1.85 8.96 -0.75
CA HIS A 20 -3.21 9.04 -1.26
C HIS A 20 -3.79 7.64 -1.40
N LEU A 21 -4.75 7.31 -0.54
CA LEU A 21 -5.45 6.04 -0.54
C LEU A 21 -6.39 5.94 -1.74
N ARG A 22 -6.24 4.87 -2.52
CA ARG A 22 -7.10 4.54 -3.66
C ARG A 22 -8.07 3.43 -3.33
N ALA A 23 -7.62 2.38 -2.67
CA ALA A 23 -8.46 1.26 -2.28
C ALA A 23 -7.91 0.52 -1.05
N ILE A 24 -8.78 -0.24 -0.39
CA ILE A 24 -8.42 -1.18 0.67
C ILE A 24 -8.85 -2.59 0.23
N VAL A 25 -7.91 -3.54 0.27
CA VAL A 25 -8.16 -4.95 0.00
C VAL A 25 -8.15 -5.72 1.31
N PHE A 26 -9.25 -6.43 1.57
CA PHE A 26 -9.33 -7.45 2.61
C PHE A 26 -9.32 -8.82 1.94
N ASP A 27 -8.25 -9.58 2.15
CA ASP A 27 -8.17 -10.95 1.68
C ASP A 27 -8.58 -11.94 2.79
N ASN A 28 -8.13 -13.19 2.67
CA ASN A 28 -8.41 -14.23 3.67
C ASN A 28 -7.40 -14.25 4.82
N SER A 29 -6.46 -13.31 4.86
CA SER A 29 -5.44 -13.18 5.91
C SER A 29 -5.89 -12.23 7.02
N ASP A 30 -5.06 -12.13 8.06
CA ASP A 30 -5.21 -11.16 9.14
C ASP A 30 -4.64 -9.77 8.79
N ASP A 31 -3.91 -9.69 7.67
CA ASP A 31 -3.34 -8.45 7.17
C ASP A 31 -4.29 -7.76 6.18
N VAL A 32 -4.03 -6.48 5.95
CA VAL A 32 -4.76 -5.65 5.00
C VAL A 32 -3.77 -5.14 3.97
N THR A 33 -4.22 -4.98 2.73
CA THR A 33 -3.42 -4.31 1.70
C THR A 33 -4.08 -2.99 1.30
N LEU A 34 -3.35 -1.87 1.44
CA LEU A 34 -3.76 -0.60 0.86
C LEU A 34 -3.21 -0.47 -0.54
N TRP A 35 -4.03 0.02 -1.45
CA TRP A 35 -3.58 0.52 -2.74
C TRP A 35 -3.47 2.02 -2.64
N ALA A 36 -2.27 2.56 -2.84
CA ALA A 36 -2.00 3.96 -2.60
C ALA A 36 -1.10 4.57 -3.66
N THR A 37 -1.10 5.89 -3.70
CA THR A 37 -0.16 6.67 -4.49
C THR A 37 0.66 7.58 -3.59
N THR A 38 1.86 7.93 -4.05
CA THR A 38 2.69 8.94 -3.40
C THR A 38 3.43 9.78 -4.43
N VAL A 39 3.96 10.91 -3.99
CA VAL A 39 4.86 11.74 -4.77
C VAL A 39 6.28 11.49 -4.29
N TYR A 40 7.16 11.11 -5.21
CA TYR A 40 8.58 10.88 -4.95
C TYR A 40 9.39 11.48 -6.10
N ASP A 41 10.44 12.24 -5.79
CA ASP A 41 11.27 12.98 -6.77
C ASP A 41 10.47 13.81 -7.80
N GLY A 42 9.31 14.34 -7.39
CA GLY A 42 8.43 15.15 -8.25
C GLY A 42 7.46 14.36 -9.14
N ASP A 43 7.56 13.03 -9.17
CA ASP A 43 6.68 12.14 -9.95
C ASP A 43 5.70 11.37 -9.05
N THR A 44 4.57 10.96 -9.62
CA THR A 44 3.53 10.20 -8.90
C THR A 44 3.70 8.70 -9.13
N TYR A 45 3.87 7.97 -8.02
CA TYR A 45 4.08 6.54 -7.99
C TYR A 45 2.93 5.81 -7.31
N PHE A 46 2.66 4.58 -7.76
CA PHE A 46 1.71 3.66 -7.17
C PHE A 46 2.46 2.61 -6.33
N PHE A 47 1.88 2.20 -5.22
CA PHE A 47 2.40 1.12 -4.38
C PHE A 47 1.28 0.39 -3.63
N HIS A 48 1.54 -0.87 -3.29
CA HIS A 48 0.73 -1.64 -2.37
C HIS A 48 1.37 -1.58 -0.98
N LEU A 49 0.57 -1.37 0.07
CA LEU A 49 1.04 -1.37 1.45
C LEU A 49 0.36 -2.50 2.22
N GLY A 50 1.11 -3.55 2.50
CA GLY A 50 0.74 -4.56 3.48
C GLY A 50 0.90 -4.03 4.90
N LEU A 51 -0.13 -4.19 5.73
CA LEU A 51 -0.10 -3.81 7.13
C LEU A 51 -1.02 -4.68 7.99
N PRO A 52 -0.71 -4.86 9.28
CA PRO A 52 -1.64 -5.50 10.21
C PRO A 52 -2.95 -4.73 10.31
N PHE A 53 -4.07 -5.44 10.43
CA PHE A 53 -5.39 -4.83 10.53
C PHE A 53 -5.48 -3.75 11.64
N GLY A 54 -4.81 -3.94 12.78
CA GLY A 54 -4.80 -2.95 13.86
C GLY A 54 -4.12 -1.61 13.51
N GLN A 55 -3.21 -1.59 12.53
CA GLN A 55 -2.56 -0.38 12.04
C GLN A 55 -3.45 0.38 11.03
N LEU A 56 -4.44 -0.28 10.42
CA LEU A 56 -5.36 0.35 9.48
C LEU A 56 -6.12 1.50 10.15
N ASP A 57 -6.69 1.27 11.33
CA ASP A 57 -7.46 2.30 12.05
C ASP A 57 -6.65 3.57 12.33
N ILE A 58 -5.35 3.42 12.59
CA ILE A 58 -4.45 4.56 12.80
C ILE A 58 -4.37 5.39 11.52
N LEU A 59 -4.18 4.75 10.36
CA LEU A 59 -4.11 5.44 9.08
C LEU A 59 -5.44 6.11 8.69
N LEU A 60 -6.58 5.44 8.90
CA LEU A 60 -7.89 6.01 8.54
C LEU A 60 -8.21 7.29 9.33
N ARG A 61 -7.75 7.41 10.58
CA ARG A 61 -7.88 8.65 11.38
C ARG A 61 -7.15 9.84 10.77
N HIS A 62 -6.17 9.59 9.90
CA HIS A 62 -5.43 10.63 9.20
C HIS A 62 -6.08 11.07 7.88
N ALA A 63 -7.21 10.49 7.47
CA ALA A 63 -7.95 10.88 6.26
C ALA A 63 -8.67 12.25 6.37
N GLY A 64 -8.25 13.12 7.29
CA GLY A 64 -8.76 14.46 7.47
C GLY A 64 -10.29 14.48 7.76
N PRO A 65 -11.06 15.36 7.11
CA PRO A 65 -12.51 15.45 7.30
C PRO A 65 -13.27 14.15 6.98
N ARG A 66 -12.72 13.29 6.10
CA ARG A 66 -13.33 12.02 5.70
C ARG A 66 -13.05 10.87 6.67
N ALA A 67 -12.24 11.09 7.71
CA ALA A 67 -11.82 10.02 8.63
C ALA A 67 -13.01 9.25 9.24
N GLY A 68 -14.02 9.95 9.74
CA GLY A 68 -15.20 9.31 10.35
C GLY A 68 -16.01 8.49 9.36
N GLU A 69 -16.31 9.06 8.18
CA GLU A 69 -17.06 8.38 7.12
C GLU A 69 -16.29 7.14 6.62
N LEU A 70 -14.99 7.27 6.40
CA LEU A 70 -14.13 6.18 5.93
C LEU A 70 -14.04 5.03 6.95
N GLN A 71 -13.95 5.34 8.24
CA GLN A 71 -13.97 4.33 9.29
C GLN A 71 -15.31 3.60 9.35
N GLU A 72 -16.42 4.31 9.16
CA GLU A 72 -17.76 3.70 9.11
C GLU A 72 -17.94 2.81 7.87
N GLU A 73 -17.52 3.28 6.68
CA GLU A 73 -17.53 2.50 5.44
C GLU A 73 -16.73 1.20 5.57
N VAL A 74 -15.52 1.27 6.16
CA VAL A 74 -14.69 0.09 6.42
C VAL A 74 -15.36 -0.85 7.43
N ALA A 75 -15.92 -0.32 8.52
CA ALA A 75 -16.61 -1.12 9.52
C ALA A 75 -17.83 -1.85 8.95
N ASP A 76 -18.64 -1.15 8.13
CA ASP A 76 -19.81 -1.72 7.46
C ASP A 76 -19.41 -2.83 6.49
N ALA A 77 -18.38 -2.60 5.68
CA ALA A 77 -17.84 -3.61 4.78
C ALA A 77 -17.37 -4.86 5.52
N LEU A 78 -16.67 -4.70 6.64
CA LEU A 78 -16.19 -5.84 7.42
C LEU A 78 -17.31 -6.64 8.10
N ALA A 79 -18.43 -5.98 8.41
CA ALA A 79 -19.60 -6.63 9.00
C ALA A 79 -20.45 -7.38 7.97
N HIS A 80 -20.52 -6.89 6.73
CA HIS A 80 -21.52 -7.33 5.76
C HIS A 80 -20.97 -7.90 4.45
N ALA A 81 -19.75 -7.55 4.06
CA ALA A 81 -19.17 -8.03 2.80
C ALA A 81 -18.52 -9.42 2.96
N PRO A 82 -18.74 -10.34 2.01
CA PRO A 82 -17.98 -11.59 1.98
C PRO A 82 -16.52 -11.29 1.66
N ARG A 83 -15.58 -11.95 2.36
CA ARG A 83 -14.15 -11.90 2.04
C ARG A 83 -13.78 -12.94 0.98
N PRO A 84 -12.84 -12.66 0.06
CA PRO A 84 -12.10 -11.40 -0.08
C PRO A 84 -12.96 -10.25 -0.64
N CYS A 85 -12.68 -9.01 -0.23
CA CYS A 85 -13.35 -7.82 -0.75
C CYS A 85 -12.39 -6.65 -1.02
N LEU A 86 -12.79 -5.80 -1.96
CA LEU A 86 -12.10 -4.57 -2.35
C LEU A 86 -13.02 -3.38 -2.06
N LEU A 87 -12.52 -2.41 -1.32
CA LEU A 87 -13.17 -1.11 -1.12
C LEU A 87 -12.42 -0.06 -1.94
N GLU A 88 -13.03 0.36 -3.05
CA GLU A 88 -12.44 1.36 -3.96
C GLU A 88 -12.96 2.77 -3.63
N TYR A 89 -12.03 3.71 -3.45
CA TYR A 89 -12.31 5.09 -3.04
C TYR A 89 -12.03 6.13 -4.12
N THR A 90 -11.50 5.70 -5.26
CA THR A 90 -11.18 6.59 -6.37
C THR A 90 -11.57 5.94 -7.68
N ASN A 91 -12.16 6.75 -8.55
CA ASN A 91 -12.48 6.41 -9.92
C ASN A 91 -12.33 7.67 -10.77
N ALA A 92 -12.82 7.67 -12.01
CA ALA A 92 -12.71 8.83 -12.90
C ALA A 92 -13.37 10.11 -12.36
N GLU A 93 -14.29 9.99 -11.39
CA GLU A 93 -15.10 11.09 -10.84
C GLU A 93 -14.78 11.40 -9.37
N VAL A 94 -13.94 10.58 -8.71
CA VAL A 94 -13.65 10.68 -7.27
C VAL A 94 -12.15 10.73 -7.03
N GLU A 95 -11.69 11.82 -6.43
CA GLU A 95 -10.29 12.01 -6.04
C GLU A 95 -9.88 11.02 -4.95
N PRO A 96 -8.63 10.52 -4.97
CA PRO A 96 -8.06 9.70 -3.91
C PRO A 96 -8.12 10.37 -2.52
N ILE A 97 -8.18 9.56 -1.47
CA ILE A 97 -8.23 10.06 -0.09
C ILE A 97 -6.81 10.34 0.40
N GLY A 98 -6.46 11.60 0.58
CA GLY A 98 -5.17 12.00 1.16
C GLY A 98 -5.07 11.67 2.65
N LEU A 99 -3.88 11.26 3.11
CA LEU A 99 -3.54 11.03 4.52
C LEU A 99 -2.52 12.10 5.00
N PRO A 100 -2.94 13.36 5.22
CA PRO A 100 -2.02 14.44 5.59
C PRO A 100 -1.39 14.27 6.99
N GLY A 101 -0.21 14.87 7.16
CA GLY A 101 0.44 15.04 8.47
C GLY A 101 1.15 13.80 9.00
N ILE A 102 1.27 12.75 8.18
CA ILE A 102 2.02 11.54 8.51
C ILE A 102 3.09 11.24 7.46
N ALA A 103 4.13 10.54 7.90
CA ALA A 103 5.12 9.88 7.07
C ALA A 103 5.12 8.39 7.40
N LEU A 104 5.14 7.53 6.39
CA LEU A 104 5.21 6.08 6.57
C LEU A 104 6.63 5.63 6.30
N LYS A 105 7.23 4.92 7.26
CA LYS A 105 8.46 4.16 7.01
C LYS A 105 8.06 2.83 6.39
N LEU A 106 8.57 2.58 5.20
CA LEU A 106 8.25 1.40 4.42
C LEU A 106 9.48 0.50 4.30
N SER A 107 9.25 -0.80 4.30
CA SER A 107 10.24 -1.78 3.85
C SER A 107 9.67 -2.63 2.74
N PHE A 108 10.57 -3.21 1.97
CA PHE A 108 10.24 -4.17 0.93
C PHE A 108 11.38 -5.18 0.87
N THR A 109 11.05 -6.41 0.57
CA THR A 109 12.04 -7.44 0.30
C THR A 109 11.93 -7.77 -1.17
N TYR A 110 13.02 -7.68 -1.91
CA TYR A 110 13.08 -8.45 -3.15
C TYR A 110 12.93 -9.93 -2.76
N PRO A 111 12.10 -10.71 -3.46
CA PRO A 111 12.25 -12.15 -3.39
C PRO A 111 13.74 -12.43 -3.63
N ALA A 112 14.37 -13.18 -2.72
CA ALA A 112 15.79 -13.50 -2.85
C ALA A 112 16.03 -13.97 -4.28
N ASP A 113 17.01 -13.38 -4.98
CA ASP A 113 17.39 -13.80 -6.33
C ASP A 113 17.49 -15.33 -6.31
N GLU A 114 16.59 -16.02 -7.00
CA GLU A 114 16.64 -17.47 -7.15
C GLU A 114 17.76 -17.88 -8.12
N ASP A 115 18.79 -17.06 -8.31
CA ASP A 115 20.04 -17.49 -8.97
C ASP A 115 20.73 -18.64 -8.22
N GLU A 116 20.31 -18.96 -6.98
CA GLU A 116 20.71 -20.19 -6.27
C GLU A 116 19.70 -21.35 -6.36
N PHE A 117 18.50 -21.16 -6.93
CA PHE A 117 17.43 -22.18 -6.96
C PHE A 117 16.71 -22.38 -8.30
N LEU A 118 17.04 -21.64 -9.35
CA LEU A 118 16.55 -21.93 -10.70
C LEU A 118 17.37 -23.08 -11.30
N SER A 119 16.81 -24.30 -11.29
CA SER A 119 17.23 -25.31 -12.27
C SER A 119 17.01 -24.75 -13.67
N GLU A 120 17.95 -24.99 -14.59
CA GLU A 120 18.05 -24.44 -15.97
C GLU A 120 16.81 -24.64 -16.89
N ASP A 121 15.68 -25.14 -16.39
CA ASP A 121 14.46 -25.45 -17.13
C ASP A 121 13.25 -24.52 -16.84
N GLU A 122 13.39 -23.47 -16.01
CA GLU A 122 12.28 -22.53 -15.69
C GLU A 122 12.56 -21.07 -16.12
N GLU A 123 13.04 -20.87 -17.35
CA GLU A 123 13.30 -19.52 -17.91
C GLU A 123 12.06 -18.78 -18.49
N GLU A 124 10.83 -19.24 -18.28
CA GLU A 124 9.63 -18.66 -18.94
C GLU A 124 8.42 -18.39 -18.03
N ASP A 125 8.61 -18.04 -16.75
CA ASP A 125 7.48 -17.54 -15.93
C ASP A 125 7.81 -16.29 -15.09
N PHE A 126 8.35 -15.27 -15.76
CA PHE A 126 8.28 -13.87 -15.31
C PHE A 126 6.83 -13.34 -15.46
N SER A 127 5.86 -13.99 -14.81
CA SER A 127 4.44 -13.65 -14.91
C SER A 127 4.11 -12.30 -14.29
N GLU A 128 3.03 -11.67 -14.78
CA GLU A 128 2.45 -10.43 -14.22
C GLU A 128 2.12 -10.55 -12.71
N GLU A 129 1.93 -11.77 -12.20
CA GLU A 129 1.75 -12.08 -10.77
C GLU A 129 3.03 -11.87 -9.95
N ARG A 130 4.23 -12.22 -10.48
CA ARG A 130 5.52 -11.93 -9.82
C ARG A 130 5.80 -10.43 -9.79
N ALA A 131 5.51 -9.73 -10.90
CA ALA A 131 5.64 -8.28 -11.01
C ALA A 131 4.66 -7.50 -10.10
N ALA A 132 3.53 -8.09 -9.74
CA ALA A 132 2.58 -7.54 -8.76
C ALA A 132 3.06 -7.72 -7.31
N ALA A 133 3.77 -8.83 -7.03
CA ALA A 133 4.41 -9.07 -5.74
C ALA A 133 5.58 -8.09 -5.47
N ASP A 134 6.27 -7.64 -6.53
CA ASP A 134 7.39 -6.71 -6.40
C ASP A 134 6.95 -5.33 -5.88
N ASN A 135 5.76 -4.82 -6.20
CA ASN A 135 5.36 -3.48 -5.77
C ASN A 135 4.64 -3.45 -4.41
N VAL A 136 4.93 -4.43 -3.54
CA VAL A 136 4.38 -4.54 -2.20
C VAL A 136 5.40 -4.08 -1.17
N PHE A 137 4.98 -3.10 -0.37
CA PHE A 137 5.73 -2.57 0.76
C PHE A 137 5.04 -2.98 2.05
N TYR A 138 5.81 -3.15 3.11
CA TYR A 138 5.33 -3.43 4.46
C TYR A 138 5.51 -2.20 5.34
N LEU A 139 4.54 -1.95 6.20
CA LEU A 139 4.58 -0.84 7.13
C LEU A 139 5.54 -1.15 8.30
N GLU A 140 6.65 -0.41 8.39
CA GLU A 140 7.56 -0.49 9.55
C GLU A 140 7.17 0.50 10.66
N GLY A 141 6.61 1.65 10.30
CA GLY A 141 6.20 2.64 11.28
C GLY A 141 5.45 3.82 10.70
N ILE A 142 4.60 4.41 11.54
CA ILE A 142 3.83 5.63 11.24
C ILE A 142 4.42 6.76 12.07
N TYR A 143 4.86 7.82 11.40
CA TYR A 143 5.46 8.99 12.01
C TYR A 143 4.59 10.20 11.78
N ARG A 144 4.37 11.03 12.80
CA ARG A 144 3.60 12.27 12.67
C ARG A 144 4.56 13.44 12.45
N ARG A 145 4.23 14.30 11.48
CA ARG A 145 4.96 15.57 11.30
C ARG A 145 4.64 16.51 12.47
N LEU A 146 5.68 17.05 13.09
CA LEU A 146 5.55 17.99 14.22
C LEU A 146 5.16 19.40 13.77
N ASP A 147 5.35 19.69 12.48
CA ASP A 147 5.18 21.01 11.89
C ASP A 147 3.85 21.15 11.11
N ALA A 148 2.98 20.14 11.21
CA ALA A 148 1.69 20.04 10.51
C ALA A 148 0.54 20.68 11.29
#